data_AF-A0A7H8QIH4-F1
#
_entry.id   AF-A0A7H8QIH4-F1
#
_cell.length_a   1.000
_cell.length_b   1.000
_cell.length_c   1.000
_cell.angle_alpha   90.00
_cell.angle_beta   90.00
_cell.angle_gamma   90.00
#
_symmetry.space_group_name_H-M   'P 1'
#
loop_
_entity.id
_entity.type
_entity.pdbx_description
1 polymer ?
#
loop_
_entity_poly.entity_id
_entity_poly.type
_entity_poly.pdbx_seq_one_letter_code
_entity_poly.pdbx_strand_id
1 'polypeptide(L)'
;MVLTKIENPIVMEHAHIYPFSLGIAGQRQSFWDGLRLFWLEEVVDIWHEILGTAQGTERLVNTMMLDCTSHRAWGAALFAFKFEKISEDKRQMNLKFYWLPRRTMEPQMTLSKEEFLKSPEIPSERSLGPGFLQFFTVRTGQTIKSGDIITLYTLGSNH
;
A
#
# COMPACT_ATOMS: atom_id res chain seq x y z
N MET A 1 -0.32 -1.04 -15.11
CA MET A 1 -0.77 -0.60 -13.77
C MET A 1 -0.88 -1.77 -12.80
N VAL A 2 -0.71 -1.52 -11.50
CA VAL A 2 -0.80 -2.53 -10.44
C VAL A 2 -2.22 -3.11 -10.29
N LEU A 3 -3.20 -2.25 -10.07
CA LEU A 3 -4.52 -2.63 -9.55
C LEU A 3 -5.56 -2.96 -10.64
N THR A 4 -6.08 -1.98 -11.37
CA THR A 4 -7.22 -2.15 -12.30
C THR A 4 -6.82 -2.60 -13.73
N LYS A 5 -5.53 -2.91 -13.96
CA LYS A 5 -4.94 -3.35 -15.23
C LYS A 5 -5.12 -2.44 -16.47
N ILE A 6 -5.49 -1.16 -16.28
CA ILE A 6 -5.31 -0.10 -17.29
C ILE A 6 -3.83 0.01 -17.68
N GLU A 7 -3.61 0.17 -18.99
CA GLU A 7 -2.28 0.32 -19.61
C GLU A 7 -2.11 1.68 -20.29
N ASN A 8 -3.15 2.51 -20.34
CA ASN A 8 -3.06 3.86 -20.88
C ASN A 8 -2.23 4.76 -19.94
N PRO A 9 -1.02 5.21 -20.33
CA PRO A 9 -0.15 5.97 -19.46
C PRO A 9 -0.68 7.37 -19.08
N ILE A 10 -1.64 7.92 -19.84
CA ILE A 10 -2.18 9.28 -19.61
C ILE A 10 -2.97 9.36 -18.29
N VAL A 11 -3.60 8.26 -17.89
CA VAL A 11 -4.46 8.22 -16.68
C VAL A 11 -3.74 7.65 -15.46
N MET A 12 -2.41 7.54 -15.55
CA MET A 12 -1.57 6.87 -14.56
C MET A 12 -0.82 7.88 -13.71
N GLU A 13 -0.78 7.61 -12.42
CA GLU A 13 -0.13 8.44 -11.42
C GLU A 13 0.90 7.62 -10.63
N HIS A 14 1.98 8.28 -10.23
CA HIS A 14 2.98 7.73 -9.32
C HIS A 14 2.48 7.95 -7.88
N ALA A 15 2.12 6.86 -7.22
CA ALA A 15 1.72 6.87 -5.82
C ALA A 15 2.89 6.44 -4.94
N HIS A 16 3.27 7.27 -3.97
CA HIS A 16 4.30 6.92 -3.00
C HIS A 16 3.79 5.88 -2.00
N ILE A 17 4.62 4.88 -1.68
CA ILE A 17 4.34 3.90 -0.63
C ILE A 17 4.59 4.53 0.73
N TYR A 18 5.78 5.10 0.92
CA TYR A 18 6.12 5.99 2.03
C TYR A 18 5.88 7.44 1.60
N PRO A 19 4.94 8.15 2.24
CA PRO A 19 4.48 9.45 1.76
C PRO A 19 5.56 10.52 1.86
N PHE A 20 5.58 11.42 0.87
CA PHE A 20 6.50 12.57 0.81
C PHE A 20 6.49 13.42 2.09
N SER A 21 5.32 13.57 2.74
CA SER A 21 5.16 14.35 3.97
C SER A 21 5.96 13.82 5.17
N LEU A 22 6.44 12.58 5.11
CA LEU A 22 7.31 11.97 6.12
C LEU A 22 8.79 11.97 5.71
N GLY A 23 9.14 12.45 4.51
CA GLY A 23 10.50 12.54 3.99
C GLY A 23 11.42 13.51 4.74
N ILE A 24 12.52 13.95 4.12
CA ILE A 24 13.60 14.73 4.79
C ILE A 24 13.07 15.98 5.53
N ALA A 25 12.03 16.65 5.02
CA ALA A 25 11.40 17.80 5.67
C ALA A 25 10.45 17.42 6.85
N GLY A 26 10.11 16.14 6.98
CA GLY A 26 9.14 15.59 7.91
C GLY A 26 9.67 14.41 8.73
N GLN A 27 10.99 14.24 8.86
CA GLN A 27 11.61 13.20 9.72
C GLN A 27 11.08 13.32 11.15
N ARG A 28 10.02 12.56 11.44
CA ARG A 28 9.51 12.38 12.77
C ARG A 28 10.16 11.11 13.30
N GLN A 29 11.20 11.26 14.10
CA GLN A 29 11.81 10.13 14.83
C GLN A 29 10.74 9.22 15.45
N SER A 30 9.66 9.81 15.96
CA SER A 30 8.50 9.11 16.50
C SER A 30 7.77 8.18 15.52
N PHE A 31 7.82 8.41 14.21
CA PHE A 31 7.30 7.47 13.20
C PHE A 31 8.15 6.20 13.18
N TRP A 32 9.48 6.36 13.09
CA TRP A 32 10.42 5.24 13.04
C TRP A 32 10.42 4.46 14.35
N ASP A 33 10.39 5.16 15.48
CA ASP A 33 10.23 4.53 16.80
C ASP A 33 8.92 3.73 16.89
N GLY A 34 7.84 4.25 16.29
CA GLY A 34 6.57 3.53 16.19
C GLY A 34 6.67 2.25 15.38
N LEU A 35 7.41 2.24 14.26
CA LEU A 35 7.63 1.02 13.47
C LEU A 35 8.42 -0.05 14.23
N ARG A 36 9.40 0.35 15.07
CA ARG A 36 10.18 -0.57 15.91
C ARG A 36 9.35 -1.29 16.98
N LEU A 37 8.10 -0.85 17.23
CA LEU A 37 7.16 -1.59 18.08
C LEU A 37 6.60 -2.84 17.39
N PHE A 38 6.65 -2.91 16.06
CA PHE A 38 6.02 -3.97 15.26
C PHE A 38 7.00 -4.78 14.40
N TRP A 39 8.16 -4.20 14.07
CA TRP A 39 9.19 -4.84 13.25
C TRP A 39 10.54 -4.84 13.97
N LEU A 40 11.39 -5.80 13.59
CA LEU A 40 12.78 -5.86 14.04
C LEU A 40 13.52 -4.58 13.68
N GLU A 41 14.40 -4.13 14.57
CA GLU A 41 15.14 -2.88 14.42
C GLU A 41 15.94 -2.85 13.11
N GLU A 42 16.59 -3.96 12.76
CA GLU A 42 17.39 -4.07 11.54
C GLU A 42 16.54 -3.90 10.27
N VAL A 43 15.28 -4.36 10.29
CA VAL A 43 14.36 -4.20 9.16
C VAL A 43 13.96 -2.73 9.00
N VAL A 44 13.67 -2.07 10.13
CA VAL A 44 13.30 -0.65 10.15
C VAL A 44 14.46 0.22 9.69
N ASP A 45 15.68 -0.09 10.12
CA ASP A 45 16.90 0.64 9.73
C ASP A 45 17.18 0.53 8.24
N ILE A 46 17.00 -0.66 7.64
CA ILE A 46 17.11 -0.84 6.18
C ILE A 46 16.13 0.09 5.44
N TRP A 47 14.87 0.17 5.89
CA TRP A 47 13.90 1.07 5.26
C TRP A 47 14.26 2.55 5.44
N HIS A 48 14.74 2.90 6.63
CA HIS A 48 15.22 4.25 6.93
C HIS A 48 16.38 4.64 6.02
N GLU A 49 17.37 3.78 5.82
CA GLU A 49 18.51 4.02 4.93
C GLU A 49 18.08 4.15 3.46
N ILE A 50 17.15 3.30 3.00
CA ILE A 50 16.62 3.37 1.63
C ILE A 50 15.96 4.73 1.38
N LEU A 51 15.25 5.27 2.36
CA LEU A 51 14.46 6.50 2.22
C LEU A 51 15.22 7.77 2.67
N GLY A 52 16.29 7.64 3.46
CA GLY A 52 17.10 8.73 4.00
C GLY A 52 18.14 9.33 3.05
N THR A 53 18.11 8.95 1.77
CA THR A 53 19.02 9.48 0.74
C THR A 53 18.65 10.90 0.30
N ALA A 54 19.51 11.60 -0.44
CA ALA A 54 19.22 12.94 -0.98
C ALA A 54 17.98 13.00 -1.91
N GLN A 55 17.62 11.86 -2.51
CA GLN A 55 16.40 11.71 -3.33
C GLN A 55 15.15 11.50 -2.45
N GLY A 56 15.33 11.22 -1.16
CA GLY A 56 14.26 11.06 -0.18
C GLY A 56 13.24 10.01 -0.59
N THR A 57 11.98 10.46 -0.64
CA THR A 57 10.83 9.63 -1.00
C THR A 57 10.63 9.49 -2.51
N GLU A 58 11.34 10.27 -3.33
CA GLU A 58 11.25 10.29 -4.81
C GLU A 58 12.11 9.19 -5.45
N ARG A 59 12.09 8.00 -4.87
CA ARG A 59 12.77 6.82 -5.41
C ARG A 59 11.76 5.89 -6.05
N LEU A 60 12.13 5.29 -7.18
CA LEU A 60 11.28 4.31 -7.87
C LEU A 60 10.84 3.17 -6.94
N VAL A 61 11.74 2.70 -6.07
CA VAL A 61 11.47 1.65 -5.07
C VAL A 61 10.38 2.02 -4.07
N ASN A 62 10.06 3.31 -3.95
CA ASN A 62 9.04 3.86 -3.08
C ASN A 62 7.77 4.27 -3.85
N THR A 63 7.64 3.89 -5.12
CA THR A 63 6.48 4.28 -5.94
C THR A 63 5.81 3.09 -6.56
N MET A 64 4.50 3.22 -6.78
CA MET A 64 3.72 2.30 -7.59
C MET A 64 2.79 3.07 -8.52
N MET A 65 2.39 2.41 -9.59
CA MET A 65 1.57 3.01 -10.64
C MET A 65 0.10 2.68 -10.43
N LEU A 66 -0.72 3.71 -10.21
CA LEU A 66 -2.16 3.63 -9.96
C LEU A 66 -2.94 4.61 -10.87
N ASP A 67 -4.21 4.35 -11.14
CA ASP A 67 -5.09 5.34 -11.78
C ASP A 67 -5.49 6.43 -10.77
N CYS A 68 -6.01 7.57 -11.26
CA CYS A 68 -6.36 8.73 -10.42
C CYS A 68 -7.29 8.38 -9.24
N THR A 69 -8.26 7.48 -9.42
CA THR A 69 -9.20 7.10 -8.35
C THR A 69 -8.49 6.21 -7.34
N SER A 70 -7.75 5.22 -7.83
CA SER A 70 -6.95 4.32 -6.99
C SER A 70 -5.89 5.07 -6.20
N HIS A 71 -5.22 6.07 -6.77
CA HIS A 71 -4.22 6.87 -6.08
C HIS A 71 -4.84 7.70 -4.95
N ARG A 72 -5.98 8.35 -5.18
CA ARG A 72 -6.70 9.07 -4.12
C ARG A 72 -7.13 8.15 -2.98
N ALA A 73 -7.62 6.96 -3.31
CA ALA A 73 -8.01 5.97 -2.32
C ALA A 73 -6.80 5.41 -1.54
N TRP A 74 -5.65 5.26 -2.19
CA TRP A 74 -4.39 4.89 -1.55
C TRP A 74 -3.95 5.96 -0.54
N GLY A 75 -3.90 7.23 -0.95
CA GLY A 75 -3.51 8.34 -0.07
C GLY A 75 -4.46 8.54 1.12
N ALA A 76 -5.74 8.17 0.97
CA ALA A 76 -6.73 8.19 2.04
C ALA A 76 -6.77 6.90 2.89
N ALA A 77 -5.81 5.98 2.70
CA ALA A 77 -5.72 4.70 3.39
C ALA A 77 -7.02 3.87 3.34
N LEU A 78 -7.72 3.90 2.19
CA LEU A 78 -8.98 3.15 2.02
C LEU A 78 -8.74 1.68 1.65
N PHE A 79 -7.54 1.35 1.17
CA PHE A 79 -7.12 -0.02 0.90
C PHE A 79 -5.62 -0.17 1.16
N ALA A 80 -5.16 -1.42 1.27
CA ALA A 80 -3.75 -1.75 1.39
C ALA A 80 -3.43 -3.04 0.63
N PHE A 81 -2.14 -3.26 0.40
CA PHE A 81 -1.60 -4.51 -0.12
C PHE A 81 -0.82 -5.24 0.96
N LYS A 82 -1.01 -6.55 1.04
CA LYS A 82 -0.13 -7.45 1.78
C LYS A 82 0.76 -8.19 0.79
N PHE A 83 2.07 -8.19 1.02
CA PHE A 83 2.98 -9.04 0.29
C PHE A 83 2.67 -10.52 0.55
N GLU A 84 2.54 -11.33 -0.50
CA GLU A 84 2.34 -12.78 -0.35
C GLU A 84 3.58 -13.57 -0.78
N LYS A 85 4.06 -13.36 -2.00
CA LYS A 85 5.27 -14.03 -2.52
C LYS A 85 5.82 -13.37 -3.77
N ILE A 86 7.07 -13.68 -4.06
CA ILE A 86 7.72 -13.45 -5.37
C ILE A 86 8.01 -14.83 -5.98
N SER A 87 7.90 -14.94 -7.31
CA SER A 87 8.29 -16.15 -8.04
C SER A 87 9.81 -16.37 -7.96
N GLU A 88 10.26 -17.60 -8.14
CA GLU A 88 11.69 -17.94 -8.08
C GLU A 88 12.54 -17.15 -9.09
N ASP A 89 12.00 -16.91 -10.29
CA ASP A 89 12.62 -16.09 -11.34
C ASP A 89 12.54 -14.57 -11.09
N LYS A 90 11.89 -14.15 -10.00
CA LYS A 90 11.64 -12.76 -9.60
C LYS A 90 10.88 -11.93 -10.63
N ARG A 91 10.19 -12.56 -11.58
CA ARG A 91 9.41 -11.88 -12.62
C ARG A 91 7.96 -11.66 -12.24
N GLN A 92 7.49 -12.33 -11.20
CA GLN A 92 6.13 -12.24 -10.71
C GLN A 92 6.11 -11.91 -9.21
N MET A 93 5.25 -10.98 -8.82
CA MET A 93 4.97 -10.67 -7.41
C MET A 93 3.47 -10.74 -7.16
N ASN A 94 3.09 -11.48 -6.13
CA ASN A 94 1.70 -11.58 -5.68
C ASN A 94 1.48 -10.70 -4.46
N LEU A 95 0.48 -9.83 -4.56
CA LEU A 95 0.01 -8.96 -3.50
C LEU A 95 -1.44 -9.30 -3.20
N LYS A 96 -1.79 -9.48 -1.93
CA LYS A 96 -3.18 -9.64 -1.51
C LYS A 96 -3.78 -8.26 -1.24
N PHE A 97 -4.90 -7.97 -1.88
CA PHE A 97 -5.62 -6.71 -1.73
C PHE A 97 -6.53 -6.75 -0.50
N TYR A 98 -6.66 -5.61 0.18
CA TYR A 98 -7.59 -5.45 1.29
C TYR A 98 -8.24 -4.07 1.28
N TRP A 99 -9.58 -4.03 1.32
CA TRP A 99 -10.31 -2.84 1.72
C TRP A 99 -10.14 -2.58 3.21
N LEU A 100 -9.71 -1.37 3.56
CA LEU A 100 -9.55 -0.96 4.95
C LEU A 100 -10.84 -0.30 5.47
N PRO A 101 -11.23 -0.53 6.73
CA PRO A 101 -12.30 0.22 7.34
C PRO A 101 -11.86 1.68 7.47
N ARG A 102 -12.74 2.61 7.07
CA ARG A 102 -12.54 4.03 7.39
C ARG A 102 -12.65 4.16 8.90
N ARG A 103 -11.52 4.36 9.58
CA ARG A 103 -11.53 4.80 10.97
C ARG A 103 -11.84 6.30 10.98
N THR A 104 -13.00 6.69 11.50
CA THR A 104 -13.20 8.07 11.95
C THR A 104 -12.24 8.28 13.10
N MET A 105 -11.14 8.99 12.84
CA MET A 105 -10.26 9.42 13.93
C MET A 105 -11.02 10.47 14.72
N GLU A 106 -11.66 10.04 15.81
CA GLU A 106 -12.08 10.97 16.83
C GLU A 106 -10.80 11.62 17.41
N PRO A 107 -10.74 12.96 17.58
CA PRO A 107 -9.53 13.68 17.96
C PRO A 107 -8.85 13.20 19.26
N GLN A 108 -9.50 12.33 20.02
CA GLN A 108 -9.09 11.84 21.34
C GLN A 108 -9.06 10.32 21.44
N MET A 109 -9.02 9.58 20.33
CA MET A 109 -8.96 8.12 20.37
C MET A 109 -7.65 7.68 21.03
N THR A 110 -7.72 7.27 22.29
CA THR A 110 -6.61 6.68 23.04
C THR A 110 -6.79 5.18 23.00
N LEU A 111 -5.83 4.47 22.40
CA LEU A 111 -5.79 3.01 22.49
C LEU A 111 -5.03 2.64 23.76
N SER A 112 -5.56 1.68 24.51
CA SER A 112 -4.76 0.98 25.53
C SER A 112 -3.58 0.27 24.87
N LYS A 113 -2.55 -0.06 25.67
CA LYS A 113 -1.40 -0.82 25.19
C LYS A 113 -1.83 -2.18 24.62
N GLU A 114 -2.79 -2.81 25.25
CA GLU A 114 -3.37 -4.10 24.84
C GLU A 114 -4.09 -3.98 23.49
N GLU A 115 -4.88 -2.93 23.29
CA GLU A 115 -5.57 -2.67 22.01
C GLU A 115 -4.60 -2.33 20.87
N PHE A 116 -3.51 -1.61 21.19
CA PHE A 116 -2.49 -1.25 20.21
C PHE A 116 -1.69 -2.46 19.73
N LEU A 117 -1.39 -3.40 20.63
CA LEU A 117 -0.67 -4.63 20.31
C LEU A 117 -1.56 -5.70 19.65
N LYS A 118 -2.88 -5.56 19.74
CA LYS A 118 -3.80 -6.48 19.07
C LYS A 118 -3.77 -6.26 17.57
N SER A 119 -3.45 -7.32 16.82
CA SER A 119 -3.50 -7.27 15.36
C SER A 119 -4.90 -6.86 14.89
N PRO A 120 -5.04 -5.85 14.02
CA PRO A 120 -6.33 -5.42 13.53
C PRO A 120 -6.98 -6.52 12.69
N GLU A 121 -8.25 -6.80 12.96
CA GLU A 121 -9.05 -7.66 12.11
C GLU A 121 -9.45 -6.89 10.84
N ILE A 122 -8.83 -7.28 9.71
CA ILE A 122 -9.20 -6.76 8.39
C ILE A 122 -10.09 -7.82 7.74
N PRO A 123 -11.37 -7.51 7.47
CA PRO A 123 -12.30 -8.49 6.91
C PRO A 123 -11.78 -9.00 5.56
N SER A 124 -11.56 -10.32 5.47
CA SER A 124 -10.96 -10.94 4.27
C SER A 124 -11.89 -10.89 3.07
N GLU A 125 -13.21 -10.86 3.26
CA GLU A 125 -14.19 -10.99 2.17
C GLU A 125 -14.96 -9.69 1.87
N ARG A 126 -14.46 -8.54 2.33
CA ARG A 126 -15.14 -7.27 2.08
C ARG A 126 -15.19 -7.01 0.57
N SER A 127 -16.40 -6.96 0.03
CA SER A 127 -16.63 -6.77 -1.41
C SER A 127 -16.53 -5.31 -1.86
N LEU A 128 -16.76 -4.37 -0.95
CA LEU A 128 -16.87 -2.93 -1.23
C LEU A 128 -16.01 -2.11 -0.29
N GLY A 129 -15.32 -1.11 -0.84
CA GLY A 129 -14.64 -0.08 -0.06
C GLY A 129 -15.61 0.86 0.69
N PRO A 130 -15.08 1.74 1.55
CA PRO A 130 -15.87 2.80 2.18
C PRO A 130 -16.64 3.63 1.15
N GLY A 131 -17.89 4.00 1.46
CA GLY A 131 -18.73 4.78 0.56
C GLY A 131 -19.13 4.06 -0.74
N PHE A 132 -19.17 2.72 -0.71
CA PHE A 132 -19.44 1.88 -1.89
C PHE A 132 -18.41 1.99 -3.01
N LEU A 133 -17.18 2.44 -2.69
CA LEU A 133 -16.08 2.47 -3.63
C LEU A 133 -15.76 1.06 -4.15
N GLN A 134 -15.58 0.94 -5.46
CA GLN A 134 -15.26 -0.32 -6.13
C GLN A 134 -14.15 -0.11 -7.14
N PHE A 135 -13.32 -1.14 -7.28
CA PHE A 135 -12.35 -1.25 -8.36
C PHE A 135 -12.67 -2.46 -9.21
N PHE A 136 -12.31 -2.38 -10.48
CA PHE A 136 -12.57 -3.43 -11.45
C PHE A 136 -11.31 -3.68 -12.28
N THR A 137 -11.07 -4.93 -12.64
CA THR A 137 -10.10 -5.26 -13.68
C THR A 137 -10.70 -4.87 -15.02
N VAL A 138 -10.13 -3.87 -15.69
CA VAL A 138 -10.72 -3.28 -16.91
C VAL A 138 -10.88 -4.29 -18.05
N ARG A 139 -9.99 -5.28 -18.15
CA ARG A 139 -10.04 -6.32 -19.19
C ARG A 139 -11.19 -7.32 -18.99
N THR A 140 -11.53 -7.66 -17.74
CA THR A 140 -12.50 -8.74 -17.42
C THR A 140 -13.80 -8.22 -16.82
N GLY A 141 -13.84 -6.94 -16.42
CA GLY A 141 -14.96 -6.36 -15.67
C GLY A 141 -15.11 -6.92 -14.25
N GLN A 142 -14.19 -7.77 -13.79
CA GLN A 142 -14.29 -8.38 -12.46
C GLN A 142 -13.99 -7.36 -11.36
N THR A 143 -14.88 -7.28 -10.39
CA THR A 143 -14.70 -6.45 -9.19
C THR A 143 -13.57 -6.99 -8.33
N ILE A 144 -12.73 -6.08 -7.82
CA ILE A 144 -11.65 -6.37 -6.89
C ILE A 144 -12.17 -6.23 -5.46
N LYS A 145 -12.00 -7.30 -4.67
CA LYS A 145 -12.47 -7.44 -3.29
C LYS A 145 -11.30 -7.69 -2.35
N SER A 146 -11.50 -7.51 -1.05
CA SER A 146 -10.52 -7.99 -0.06
C SER A 146 -10.24 -9.48 -0.31
N GLY A 147 -9.01 -9.89 -0.05
CA GLY A 147 -8.57 -11.27 -0.25
C GLY A 147 -8.08 -11.58 -1.68
N ASP A 148 -8.47 -10.78 -2.67
CA ASP A 148 -8.05 -10.98 -4.06
C ASP A 148 -6.54 -10.84 -4.23
N ILE A 149 -5.97 -11.68 -5.10
CA ILE A 149 -4.54 -11.64 -5.43
C ILE A 149 -4.32 -10.79 -6.67
N ILE A 150 -3.62 -9.66 -6.47
CA ILE A 150 -3.10 -8.82 -7.53
C ILE A 150 -1.70 -9.31 -7.89
N THR A 151 -1.56 -9.74 -9.14
CA THR A 151 -0.27 -10.22 -9.66
C THR A 151 0.41 -9.12 -10.47
N LEU A 152 1.66 -8.82 -10.12
CA LEU A 152 2.56 -7.93 -10.85
C LEU A 152 3.55 -8.73 -11.67
N TYR A 153 3.90 -8.20 -12.82
CA TYR A 153 4.87 -8.78 -13.73
C TYR A 153 5.95 -7.76 -14.09
N THR A 154 7.19 -8.21 -14.24
CA THR A 154 8.23 -7.44 -14.90
C THR A 154 8.08 -7.51 -16.42
N LEU A 155 8.39 -6.44 -17.14
CA LEU A 155 8.38 -6.43 -18.62
C LEU A 155 9.32 -7.53 -19.14
N GLY A 156 8.74 -8.57 -19.76
CA GLY A 156 9.45 -9.78 -20.19
C GLY A 156 8.60 -11.06 -20.18
N SER A 157 7.42 -11.03 -19.55
CA SER A 157 6.41 -12.09 -19.66
C SER A 157 5.44 -11.74 -20.79
N ASN A 158 5.57 -12.43 -21.92
CA ASN A 158 4.60 -12.34 -23.00
C ASN A 158 3.22 -12.81 -22.52
N HIS A 159 2.21 -11.95 -22.63
CA HIS A 159 0.80 -12.33 -22.65
C HIS A 159 0.16 -11.70 -23.88
#